data_AF-A0A327SZ53-F1
#
_entry.id   AF-A0A327SZ53-F1
#
_cell.length_a   1.000
_cell.length_b   1.000
_cell.length_c   1.000
_cell.angle_alpha   90.00
_cell.angle_beta   90.00
_cell.angle_gamma   90.00
#
_symmetry.space_group_name_H-M   'P 1'
#
loop_
_entity.id
_entity.type
_entity.pdbx_description
1 polymer ?
#
loop_
_entity_poly.entity_id
_entity_poly.type
_entity_poly.pdbx_seq_one_letter_code
_entity_poly.pdbx_strand_id
1 'polypeptide(L)'
;MNKFVYFIWLLLLVSAGCNQQSGSEKNGSAVTMKKGLQEQNEDSIAAKRILMIAELQRMQQAFIAKDVNQIEKYFDFPLADSSMSMFDVNEEFDQVRKTNGGMISRELFIKNFNDIYDYFQMGGFNDLFKAVNVAELKTNPKLESESHVEDEGCYSFYIIQIDGDTVSLQYGTNSDPKYREAHPDQEEVCGESAQQWTFKLEGNRLRFIKEVTAG
;
A
#
# COMPACT_ATOMS: atom_id res chain seq x y z
N MET A 1 46.64 -3.84 28.14
CA MET A 1 45.72 -3.66 29.28
C MET A 1 44.34 -3.31 28.71
N ASN A 2 43.58 -4.30 28.23
CA ASN A 2 42.56 -5.11 28.95
C ASN A 2 41.37 -4.33 29.50
N LYS A 3 40.27 -4.22 28.73
CA LYS A 3 38.89 -4.06 29.23
C LYS A 3 37.80 -4.65 28.31
N PHE A 4 38.09 -5.72 27.55
CA PHE A 4 37.11 -6.33 26.62
C PHE A 4 36.71 -7.78 26.95
N VAL A 5 36.89 -8.23 28.20
CA VAL A 5 36.70 -9.66 28.58
C VAL A 5 35.67 -9.89 29.70
N TYR A 6 34.96 -8.85 30.17
CA TYR A 6 34.15 -8.95 31.40
C TYR A 6 32.63 -9.16 31.22
N PHE A 7 32.15 -9.65 30.07
CA PHE A 7 30.70 -9.83 29.84
C PHE A 7 30.22 -11.26 29.56
N ILE A 8 31.08 -12.27 29.65
CA ILE A 8 30.73 -13.68 29.33
C ILE A 8 30.64 -14.59 30.59
N TRP A 9 30.78 -14.05 31.81
CA TRP A 9 30.84 -14.87 33.03
C TRP A 9 29.95 -14.37 34.18
N LEU A 10 28.66 -14.17 33.92
CA LEU A 10 27.67 -14.02 35.00
C LEU A 10 26.47 -14.97 34.80
N LEU A 11 26.56 -16.13 35.46
CA LEU A 11 25.48 -16.84 36.17
C LEU A 11 24.32 -17.36 35.30
N LEU A 12 24.44 -18.49 34.59
CA LEU A 12 24.33 -19.87 35.12
C LEU A 12 24.29 -20.03 36.65
N LEU A 13 23.10 -20.36 37.18
CA LEU A 13 22.78 -21.20 38.36
C LEU A 13 21.66 -20.59 39.22
N VAL A 14 20.40 -20.96 38.95
CA VAL A 14 19.45 -21.38 40.00
C VAL A 14 18.64 -22.55 39.46
N SER A 15 18.93 -23.72 40.01
CA SER A 15 18.21 -24.97 39.88
C SER A 15 17.12 -25.11 40.94
N ALA A 16 16.12 -25.95 40.63
CA ALA A 16 15.31 -26.81 41.52
C ALA A 16 13.86 -26.38 41.86
N GLY A 17 12.94 -27.34 41.61
CA GLY A 17 11.59 -27.47 42.18
C GLY A 17 10.47 -27.19 41.17
N CYS A 18 9.53 -28.08 40.82
CA CYS A 18 9.03 -29.27 41.49
C CYS A 18 8.62 -30.38 40.52
N ASN A 19 8.89 -31.60 40.98
CA ASN A 19 8.34 -32.86 40.53
C ASN A 19 6.87 -32.95 40.98
N GLN A 20 5.92 -33.24 40.09
CA GLN A 20 4.62 -33.75 40.52
C GLN A 20 4.19 -34.89 39.60
N GLN A 21 4.57 -36.08 40.03
CA GLN A 21 4.02 -37.33 39.57
C GLN A 21 2.70 -37.54 40.29
N SER A 22 1.58 -37.44 39.57
CA SER A 22 0.30 -38.03 39.96
C SER A 22 -0.26 -38.74 38.75
N GLY A 23 -0.14 -40.06 38.75
CA GLY A 23 -0.79 -40.89 37.73
C GLY A 23 -2.31 -40.80 37.83
N SER A 24 -2.96 -40.92 36.70
CA SER A 24 -4.17 -41.75 36.53
C SER A 24 -4.51 -41.80 35.06
N GLU A 25 -4.34 -42.97 34.46
CA GLU A 25 -4.93 -43.31 33.18
C GLU A 25 -6.45 -43.16 33.28
N LYS A 26 -7.02 -42.26 32.47
CA LYS A 26 -8.38 -42.43 31.95
C LYS A 26 -8.43 -42.01 30.50
N ASN A 27 -8.68 -43.01 29.67
CA ASN A 27 -9.11 -42.92 28.28
C ASN A 27 -10.14 -41.80 28.10
N GLY A 28 -9.76 -40.76 27.35
CA GLY A 28 -10.64 -39.70 26.92
C GLY A 28 -10.16 -39.22 25.55
N SER A 29 -10.91 -39.57 24.52
CA SER A 29 -10.68 -39.24 23.11
C SER A 29 -10.09 -37.85 22.91
N ALA A 30 -8.84 -37.80 22.43
CA ALA A 30 -8.27 -36.63 21.79
C ALA A 30 -8.94 -36.46 20.42
N VAL A 31 -10.14 -35.87 20.40
CA VAL A 31 -10.83 -35.47 19.19
C VAL A 31 -11.26 -34.01 19.35
N THR A 32 -10.59 -33.16 18.58
CA THR A 32 -11.07 -31.85 18.12
C THR A 32 -11.01 -30.68 19.11
N MET A 33 -9.82 -30.06 19.25
CA MET A 33 -9.67 -28.64 19.62
C MET A 33 -8.69 -27.94 18.66
N LYS A 34 -9.00 -27.93 17.37
CA LYS A 34 -8.32 -27.06 16.38
C LYS A 34 -9.27 -26.26 15.49
N LYS A 35 -10.59 -26.39 15.68
CA LYS A 35 -11.57 -25.74 14.80
C LYS A 35 -11.87 -24.28 15.17
N GLY A 36 -11.81 -23.91 16.46
CA GLY A 36 -12.20 -22.57 16.94
C GLY A 36 -11.20 -21.44 16.65
N LEU A 37 -9.91 -21.73 16.47
CA LEU A 37 -8.88 -20.71 16.16
C LEU A 37 -8.79 -20.38 14.67
N GLN A 38 -9.21 -21.31 13.81
CA GLN A 38 -9.16 -21.14 12.36
C GLN A 38 -10.39 -20.39 11.85
N GLU A 39 -11.59 -20.70 12.38
CA GLU A 39 -12.84 -19.99 12.04
C GLU A 39 -12.82 -18.51 12.50
N GLN A 40 -12.29 -18.19 13.68
CA GLN A 40 -12.18 -16.79 14.14
C GLN A 40 -11.21 -15.92 13.31
N ASN A 41 -10.19 -16.53 12.73
CA ASN A 41 -9.21 -15.81 11.92
C ASN A 41 -9.74 -15.55 10.49
N GLU A 42 -10.43 -16.53 9.91
CA GLU A 42 -11.06 -16.38 8.59
C GLU A 42 -12.18 -15.34 8.59
N ASP A 43 -13.03 -15.32 9.63
CA ASP A 43 -14.08 -14.31 9.80
C ASP A 43 -13.49 -12.89 9.94
N SER A 44 -12.36 -12.75 10.65
CA SER A 44 -11.66 -11.47 10.80
C SER A 44 -11.07 -10.97 9.48
N ILE A 45 -10.47 -11.86 8.69
CA ILE A 45 -9.91 -11.51 7.38
C ILE A 45 -11.00 -11.11 6.39
N ALA A 46 -12.11 -11.85 6.34
CA ALA A 46 -13.24 -11.52 5.48
C ALA A 46 -13.85 -10.16 5.85
N ALA A 47 -14.02 -9.87 7.15
CA ALA A 47 -14.53 -8.58 7.62
C ALA A 47 -13.59 -7.42 7.24
N LYS A 48 -12.27 -7.57 7.44
CA LYS A 48 -11.27 -6.56 7.02
C LYS A 48 -11.33 -6.31 5.52
N ARG A 49 -11.44 -7.36 4.71
CA ARG A 49 -11.55 -7.25 3.25
C ARG A 49 -12.78 -6.45 2.83
N ILE A 50 -13.93 -6.70 3.46
CA ILE A 50 -15.16 -5.92 3.20
C ILE A 50 -14.94 -4.44 3.53
N LEU A 51 -14.28 -4.13 4.64
CA LEU A 51 -13.94 -2.75 5.01
C LEU A 51 -13.00 -2.08 3.99
N MET A 52 -11.94 -2.77 3.56
CA MET A 52 -11.02 -2.26 2.53
C MET A 52 -11.74 -1.98 1.21
N ILE A 53 -12.63 -2.87 0.77
CA ILE A 53 -13.44 -2.66 -0.44
C ILE A 53 -14.35 -1.44 -0.30
N ALA A 54 -15.00 -1.27 0.86
CA ALA A 54 -15.87 -0.12 1.11
C ALA A 54 -15.10 1.21 1.17
N GLU A 55 -13.87 1.21 1.69
CA GLU A 55 -12.97 2.37 1.67
C GLU A 55 -12.47 2.65 0.24
N LEU A 56 -12.10 1.63 -0.53
CA LEU A 56 -11.69 1.79 -1.93
C LEU A 56 -12.81 2.35 -2.81
N GLN A 57 -14.05 1.92 -2.61
CA GLN A 57 -15.20 2.49 -3.32
C GLN A 57 -15.41 3.96 -2.97
N ARG A 58 -15.21 4.35 -1.70
CA ARG A 58 -15.25 5.77 -1.30
C ARG A 58 -14.09 6.57 -1.89
N MET A 59 -12.90 5.97 -1.96
CA MET A 59 -11.73 6.57 -2.58
C MET A 59 -11.97 6.79 -4.08
N GLN A 60 -12.49 5.80 -4.79
CA GLN A 60 -12.90 5.92 -6.19
C GLN A 60 -13.81 7.14 -6.41
N GLN A 61 -14.87 7.30 -5.61
CA GLN A 61 -15.76 8.45 -5.75
C GLN A 61 -15.04 9.79 -5.50
N ALA A 62 -14.13 9.83 -4.52
CA ALA A 62 -13.34 11.03 -4.22
C ALA A 62 -12.42 11.42 -5.39
N PHE A 63 -11.75 10.45 -6.03
CA PHE A 63 -10.89 10.68 -7.19
C PHE A 63 -11.68 11.06 -8.45
N ILE A 64 -12.82 10.40 -8.72
CA ILE A 64 -13.71 10.77 -9.84
C ILE A 64 -14.17 12.23 -9.70
N ALA A 65 -14.51 12.64 -8.48
CA ALA A 65 -14.97 14.01 -8.20
C ALA A 65 -13.83 15.04 -8.07
N LYS A 66 -12.55 14.60 -8.07
CA LYS A 66 -11.38 15.42 -7.69
C LYS A 66 -11.63 16.17 -6.36
N ASP A 67 -12.33 15.53 -5.41
CA ASP A 67 -12.73 16.15 -4.13
C ASP A 67 -11.58 16.08 -3.11
N VAL A 68 -10.81 17.16 -3.06
CA VAL A 68 -9.68 17.30 -2.12
C VAL A 68 -10.08 16.99 -0.68
N ASN A 69 -11.27 17.42 -0.23
CA ASN A 69 -11.71 17.24 1.15
C ASN A 69 -12.03 15.78 1.50
N GLN A 70 -12.20 14.92 0.49
CA GLN A 70 -12.36 13.48 0.68
C GLN A 70 -11.03 12.75 0.49
N ILE A 71 -10.23 13.17 -0.49
CA ILE A 71 -8.91 12.58 -0.77
C ILE A 71 -7.96 12.77 0.41
N GLU A 72 -7.93 13.97 0.99
CA GLU A 72 -7.02 14.31 2.08
C GLU A 72 -7.27 13.49 3.36
N LYS A 73 -8.45 12.87 3.52
CA LYS A 73 -8.78 12.01 4.68
C LYS A 73 -8.01 10.68 4.71
N TYR A 74 -7.45 10.25 3.58
CA TYR A 74 -6.63 9.05 3.51
C TYR A 74 -5.20 9.30 4.00
N PHE A 75 -4.80 10.56 4.18
CA PHE A 75 -3.47 10.93 4.61
C PHE A 75 -3.45 11.28 6.09
N ASP A 76 -2.38 10.88 6.78
CA ASP A 76 -2.12 11.35 8.13
C ASP A 76 -1.08 12.45 8.05
N PHE A 77 -1.56 13.68 8.24
CA PHE A 77 -0.72 14.88 8.19
C PHE A 77 0.01 15.13 9.52
N PRO A 78 1.22 15.74 9.48
CA PRO A 78 1.91 16.17 8.27
C PRO A 78 2.54 15.00 7.50
N LEU A 79 2.56 15.08 6.17
CA LEU A 79 3.24 14.10 5.32
C LEU A 79 4.74 14.40 5.32
N ALA A 80 5.54 13.37 5.59
CA ALA A 80 6.99 13.47 5.55
C ALA A 80 7.51 13.14 4.15
N ASP A 81 8.64 13.73 3.75
CA ASP A 81 9.31 13.41 2.48
C ASP A 81 9.59 11.90 2.34
N SER A 82 9.75 11.17 3.45
CA SER A 82 9.98 9.72 3.48
C SER A 82 8.76 8.88 3.11
N SER A 83 7.54 9.41 3.24
CA SER A 83 6.33 8.73 2.76
C SER A 83 5.94 9.20 1.36
N MET A 84 6.20 10.47 1.04
CA MET A 84 5.80 11.06 -0.23
C MET A 84 6.68 12.28 -0.53
N SER A 85 7.58 12.14 -1.49
CA SER A 85 8.52 13.20 -1.84
C SER A 85 7.88 14.16 -2.84
N MET A 86 7.11 15.14 -2.34
CA MET A 86 6.58 16.22 -3.18
C MET A 86 7.50 17.43 -3.18
N PHE A 87 8.16 17.68 -4.30
CA PHE A 87 8.99 18.85 -4.55
C PHE A 87 8.74 19.37 -5.97
N ASP A 88 9.14 20.62 -6.21
CA ASP A 88 9.04 21.30 -7.51
C ASP A 88 7.59 21.47 -8.01
N VAL A 89 6.65 21.57 -7.06
CA VAL A 89 5.22 21.82 -7.34
C VAL A 89 5.02 23.25 -7.83
N ASN A 90 5.44 24.21 -7.01
CA ASN A 90 5.51 25.64 -7.32
C ASN A 90 6.40 26.33 -6.26
N GLU A 91 6.90 27.53 -6.58
CA GLU A 91 7.84 28.24 -5.71
C GLU A 91 7.30 28.48 -4.29
N GLU A 92 6.03 28.85 -4.16
CA GLU A 92 5.42 29.13 -2.84
C GLU A 92 5.31 27.85 -2.01
N PHE A 93 4.82 26.76 -2.61
CA PHE A 93 4.71 25.45 -1.97
C PHE A 93 6.06 24.98 -1.48
N ASP A 94 7.09 25.03 -2.33
CA ASP A 94 8.42 24.55 -2.01
C ASP A 94 9.11 25.40 -0.93
N GLN A 95 8.89 26.71 -0.92
CA GLN A 95 9.38 27.57 0.15
C GLN A 95 8.73 27.19 1.49
N VAL A 96 7.40 27.04 1.53
CA VAL A 96 6.69 26.67 2.78
C VAL A 96 7.11 25.27 3.25
N ARG A 97 7.15 24.28 2.35
CA ARG A 97 7.62 22.92 2.66
C ARG A 97 9.04 22.92 3.23
N LYS A 98 9.97 23.65 2.61
CA LYS A 98 11.36 23.78 3.09
C LYS A 98 11.40 24.41 4.49
N THR A 99 10.62 25.45 4.76
CA THR A 99 10.55 26.07 6.10
C THR A 99 9.95 25.14 7.16
N ASN A 100 9.09 24.20 6.75
CA ASN A 100 8.48 23.17 7.61
C ASN A 100 9.33 21.89 7.72
N GLY A 101 10.64 21.96 7.43
CA GLY A 101 11.54 20.82 7.56
C GLY A 101 11.27 19.69 6.56
N GLY A 102 10.77 20.04 5.37
CA GLY A 102 10.40 19.08 4.32
C GLY A 102 8.99 18.51 4.47
N MET A 103 8.30 18.78 5.57
CA MET A 103 6.96 18.23 5.81
C MET A 103 5.86 19.03 5.11
N ILE A 104 4.85 18.32 4.64
CA ILE A 104 3.66 18.89 3.99
C ILE A 104 2.52 18.87 5.00
N SER A 105 2.06 20.04 5.42
CA SER A 105 0.88 20.15 6.29
C SER A 105 -0.41 19.91 5.50
N ARG A 106 -1.48 19.60 6.23
CA ARG A 106 -2.84 19.45 5.65
C ARG A 106 -3.26 20.69 4.86
N GLU A 107 -3.03 21.87 5.43
CA GLU A 107 -3.38 23.15 4.82
C GLU A 107 -2.57 23.40 3.54
N LEU A 108 -1.28 23.07 3.56
CA LEU A 108 -0.41 23.22 2.40
C LEU A 108 -0.84 22.29 1.25
N PHE A 109 -1.17 21.04 1.57
CA PHE A 109 -1.69 20.06 0.62
C PHE A 109 -3.01 20.53 0.00
N ILE A 110 -3.99 20.90 0.82
CA ILE A 110 -5.31 21.35 0.33
C ILE A 110 -5.19 22.60 -0.53
N LYS A 111 -4.39 23.58 -0.10
CA LYS A 111 -4.20 24.85 -0.82
C LYS A 111 -3.62 24.63 -2.22
N ASN A 112 -2.67 23.70 -2.36
CA ASN A 112 -1.95 23.44 -3.61
C ASN A 112 -2.43 22.17 -4.31
N PHE A 113 -3.61 21.66 -3.96
CA PHE A 113 -4.04 20.33 -4.40
C PHE A 113 -4.09 20.18 -5.92
N ASN A 114 -4.54 21.20 -6.66
CA ASN A 114 -4.59 21.10 -8.11
C ASN A 114 -3.20 20.97 -8.73
N ASP A 115 -2.24 21.80 -8.29
CA ASP A 115 -0.86 21.74 -8.77
C ASP A 115 -0.22 20.39 -8.44
N ILE A 116 -0.42 19.90 -7.20
CA ILE A 116 0.03 18.57 -6.77
C ILE A 116 -0.60 17.48 -7.65
N TYR A 117 -1.91 17.53 -7.85
CA TYR A 117 -2.65 16.53 -8.59
C TYR A 117 -2.17 16.43 -10.05
N ASP A 118 -1.91 17.57 -10.67
CA ASP A 118 -1.51 17.64 -12.07
C ASP A 118 -0.01 17.30 -12.22
N TYR A 119 0.86 17.84 -11.35
CA TYR A 119 2.31 17.61 -11.40
C TYR A 119 2.68 16.15 -11.10
N PHE A 120 2.11 15.55 -10.05
CA PHE A 120 2.33 14.14 -9.71
C PHE A 120 1.44 13.19 -10.50
N GLN A 121 0.70 13.72 -11.49
CA GLN A 121 -0.16 12.94 -12.39
C GLN A 121 -1.19 12.05 -11.66
N MET A 122 -1.64 12.46 -10.46
CA MET A 122 -2.59 11.71 -9.62
C MET A 122 -3.91 11.33 -10.33
N GLY A 123 -4.19 11.95 -11.49
CA GLY A 123 -5.20 11.51 -12.45
C GLY A 123 -5.14 10.03 -12.81
N GLY A 124 -3.97 9.40 -12.82
CA GLY A 124 -3.85 7.97 -13.13
C GLY A 124 -4.61 7.05 -12.16
N PHE A 125 -4.82 7.47 -10.90
CA PHE A 125 -5.69 6.72 -9.98
C PHE A 125 -7.16 6.75 -10.38
N ASN A 126 -7.64 7.84 -10.98
CA ASN A 126 -9.00 7.88 -11.53
C ASN A 126 -9.15 6.88 -12.68
N ASP A 127 -8.15 6.81 -13.56
CA ASP A 127 -8.17 5.86 -14.69
C ASP A 127 -8.06 4.42 -14.22
N LEU A 128 -7.23 4.15 -13.20
CA LEU A 128 -7.20 2.87 -12.49
C LEU A 128 -8.59 2.46 -12.01
N PHE A 129 -9.31 3.33 -11.31
CA PHE A 129 -10.65 3.01 -10.80
C PHE A 129 -11.72 2.87 -11.89
N LYS A 130 -11.49 3.40 -13.10
CA LYS A 130 -12.35 3.12 -14.27
C LYS A 130 -12.02 1.77 -14.92
N ALA A 131 -10.74 1.38 -14.88
CA ALA A 131 -10.23 0.20 -15.56
C ALA A 131 -10.51 -1.11 -14.81
N VAL A 132 -10.73 -1.06 -13.49
CA VAL A 132 -10.98 -2.24 -12.66
C VAL A 132 -12.28 -2.16 -11.86
N ASN A 133 -12.93 -3.31 -11.66
CA ASN A 133 -14.13 -3.43 -10.84
C ASN A 133 -13.77 -3.77 -9.38
N VAL A 134 -13.66 -2.76 -8.52
CA VAL A 134 -13.29 -2.91 -7.09
C VAL A 134 -14.11 -3.97 -6.35
N ALA A 135 -15.36 -4.24 -6.74
CA ALA A 135 -16.19 -5.26 -6.09
C ALA A 135 -15.62 -6.70 -6.24
N GLU A 136 -14.85 -6.96 -7.30
CA GLU A 136 -14.21 -8.26 -7.55
C GLU A 136 -13.11 -8.59 -6.54
N LEU A 137 -12.63 -7.59 -5.79
CA LEU A 137 -11.67 -7.80 -4.69
C LEU A 137 -12.22 -8.69 -3.57
N LYS A 138 -13.55 -8.91 -3.53
CA LYS A 138 -14.17 -9.85 -2.60
C LYS A 138 -13.58 -11.25 -2.75
N THR A 139 -13.39 -11.69 -4.00
CA THR A 139 -12.93 -13.05 -4.34
C THR A 139 -11.53 -13.08 -4.92
N ASN A 140 -11.07 -11.98 -5.54
CA ASN A 140 -9.76 -11.89 -6.15
C ASN A 140 -8.88 -10.89 -5.38
N PRO A 141 -7.77 -11.28 -4.74
CA PRO A 141 -6.92 -10.33 -4.01
C PRO A 141 -6.19 -9.34 -4.93
N LYS A 142 -6.16 -9.55 -6.25
CA LYS A 142 -5.45 -8.69 -7.21
C LYS A 142 -6.29 -8.45 -8.46
N LEU A 143 -6.61 -7.20 -8.76
CA LEU A 143 -7.22 -6.80 -10.02
C LEU A 143 -6.15 -6.14 -10.88
N GLU A 144 -6.12 -6.52 -12.16
CA GLU A 144 -5.19 -5.97 -13.15
C GLU A 144 -5.95 -5.66 -14.42
N SER A 145 -5.57 -4.58 -15.09
CA SER A 145 -6.11 -4.18 -16.38
C SER A 145 -5.01 -3.52 -17.19
N GLU A 146 -4.92 -3.88 -18.47
CA GLU A 146 -3.98 -3.32 -19.43
C GLU A 146 -4.78 -2.72 -20.59
N SER A 147 -4.35 -1.54 -21.05
CA SER A 147 -4.96 -0.82 -22.17
C SER A 147 -3.94 -0.65 -23.27
N HIS A 148 -4.04 -1.53 -24.27
CA HIS A 148 -3.22 -1.49 -25.48
C HIS A 148 -3.96 -0.72 -26.57
N VAL A 149 -3.25 0.21 -27.22
CA VAL A 149 -3.75 0.93 -28.41
C VAL A 149 -2.97 0.40 -29.61
N GLU A 150 -3.69 0.08 -30.69
CA GLU A 150 -3.07 -0.37 -31.93
C GLU A 150 -2.11 0.71 -32.47
N ASP A 151 -0.95 0.29 -32.96
CA ASP A 151 0.12 1.15 -33.46
C ASP A 151 0.72 2.15 -32.43
N GLU A 152 0.51 1.94 -31.13
CA GLU A 152 1.22 2.67 -30.07
C GLU A 152 2.33 1.83 -29.43
N GLY A 153 3.47 2.49 -29.16
CA GLY A 153 4.63 1.88 -28.51
C GLY A 153 4.46 1.65 -27.01
N CYS A 154 3.49 2.32 -26.39
CA CYS A 154 3.17 2.19 -24.97
C CYS A 154 1.81 1.52 -24.78
N TYR A 155 1.66 0.78 -23.69
CA TYR A 155 0.36 0.48 -23.10
C TYR A 155 0.30 1.01 -21.67
N SER A 156 -0.91 1.30 -21.20
CA SER A 156 -1.16 1.66 -19.81
C SER A 156 -1.56 0.44 -19.00
N PHE A 157 -1.12 0.34 -17.75
CA PHE A 157 -1.52 -0.72 -16.83
C PHE A 157 -2.06 -0.16 -15.51
N TYR A 158 -2.95 -0.92 -14.88
CA TYR A 158 -3.66 -0.54 -13.66
C TYR A 158 -3.81 -1.75 -12.75
N ILE A 159 -3.40 -1.63 -11.48
CA ILE A 159 -3.38 -2.73 -10.51
C ILE A 159 -3.95 -2.27 -9.16
N ILE A 160 -4.87 -3.06 -8.61
CA ILE A 160 -5.23 -3.01 -7.19
C ILE A 160 -4.90 -4.34 -6.55
N GLN A 161 -4.11 -4.33 -5.48
CA GLN A 161 -3.75 -5.54 -4.74
C GLN A 161 -4.05 -5.39 -3.25
N ILE A 162 -4.71 -6.39 -2.67
CA ILE A 162 -4.90 -6.55 -1.23
C ILE A 162 -3.94 -7.65 -0.73
N ASP A 163 -3.08 -7.28 0.22
CA ASP A 163 -2.23 -8.22 0.95
C ASP A 163 -2.36 -8.00 2.46
N GLY A 164 -2.96 -8.96 3.16
CA GLY A 164 -3.27 -8.84 4.59
C GLY A 164 -4.19 -7.65 4.89
N ASP A 165 -3.66 -6.65 5.60
CA ASP A 165 -4.34 -5.39 5.94
C ASP A 165 -3.89 -4.21 5.06
N THR A 166 -3.13 -4.49 4.01
CA THR A 166 -2.55 -3.48 3.12
C THR A 166 -3.21 -3.52 1.75
N VAL A 167 -3.40 -2.35 1.16
CA VAL A 167 -3.87 -2.17 -0.21
C VAL A 167 -2.83 -1.39 -1.00
N SER A 168 -2.43 -1.90 -2.16
CA SER A 168 -1.60 -1.17 -3.12
C SER A 168 -2.43 -0.79 -4.33
N LEU A 169 -2.34 0.48 -4.73
CA LEU A 169 -2.88 1.02 -5.98
C LEU A 169 -1.71 1.37 -6.87
N GLN A 170 -1.69 0.89 -8.09
CA GLN A 170 -0.59 1.13 -9.00
C GLN A 170 -1.11 1.41 -10.40
N TYR A 171 -0.55 2.41 -11.05
CA TYR A 171 -0.76 2.67 -12.48
C TYR A 171 0.56 3.04 -13.14
N GLY A 172 0.62 2.93 -14.46
CA GLY A 172 1.83 3.27 -15.19
C GLY A 172 1.73 2.98 -16.67
N THR A 173 2.87 3.11 -17.33
CA THR A 173 3.08 2.85 -18.75
C THR A 173 4.21 1.84 -18.93
N ASN A 174 4.08 0.98 -19.93
CA ASN A 174 5.11 0.01 -20.27
C ASN A 174 5.16 -0.19 -21.80
N SER A 175 6.27 -0.69 -22.32
CA SER A 175 6.44 -0.88 -23.76
C SER A 175 5.53 -1.99 -24.29
N ASP A 176 4.84 -1.73 -25.40
CA ASP A 176 4.02 -2.72 -26.09
C ASP A 176 4.90 -3.71 -26.88
N PRO A 177 4.85 -5.02 -26.55
CA PRO A 177 5.70 -6.01 -27.22
C PRO A 177 5.36 -6.19 -28.70
N LYS A 178 4.07 -6.08 -29.10
CA LYS A 178 3.66 -6.22 -30.50
C LYS A 178 4.17 -5.06 -31.33
N TYR A 179 4.10 -3.84 -30.79
CA TYR A 179 4.65 -2.66 -31.47
C TYR A 179 6.17 -2.80 -31.66
N ARG A 180 6.89 -3.21 -30.61
CA ARG A 180 8.35 -3.42 -30.65
C ARG A 180 8.78 -4.46 -31.66
N GLU A 181 8.04 -5.56 -31.77
CA GLU A 181 8.30 -6.60 -32.77
C GLU A 181 8.11 -6.09 -34.20
N ALA A 182 7.13 -5.20 -34.42
CA ALA A 182 6.85 -4.59 -35.72
C ALA A 182 7.82 -3.46 -36.10
N HIS A 183 8.44 -2.79 -35.12
CA HIS A 183 9.32 -1.63 -35.29
C HIS A 183 10.69 -1.84 -34.62
N PRO A 184 11.50 -2.82 -35.07
CA PRO A 184 12.75 -3.19 -34.41
C PRO A 184 13.86 -2.12 -34.52
N ASP A 185 13.67 -1.10 -35.35
CA ASP A 185 14.60 0.00 -35.58
C ASP A 185 14.40 1.19 -34.62
N GLN A 186 13.38 1.17 -33.77
CA GLN A 186 13.13 2.20 -32.77
C GLN A 186 13.77 1.82 -31.42
N GLU A 187 14.79 2.60 -31.00
CA GLU A 187 15.55 2.35 -29.75
C GLU A 187 14.72 2.61 -28.48
N GLU A 188 13.90 3.66 -28.47
CA GLU A 188 13.07 4.03 -27.32
C GLU A 188 11.60 4.12 -27.76
N VAL A 189 10.80 3.16 -27.28
CA VAL A 189 9.42 2.96 -27.72
C VAL A 189 8.43 3.50 -26.71
N CYS A 190 8.81 3.53 -25.42
CA CYS A 190 7.96 4.01 -24.35
C CYS A 190 8.78 4.58 -23.19
N GLY A 191 8.36 5.73 -22.65
CA GLY A 191 8.77 6.15 -21.31
C GLY A 191 8.07 5.28 -20.29
N GLU A 192 8.68 4.14 -19.95
CA GLU A 192 8.13 3.21 -18.96
C GLU A 192 8.11 3.89 -17.59
N SER A 193 6.99 3.78 -16.89
CA SER A 193 6.84 4.38 -15.58
C SER A 193 5.81 3.62 -14.75
N ALA A 194 5.93 3.70 -13.43
CA ALA A 194 4.99 3.12 -12.50
C ALA A 194 4.90 3.99 -11.26
N GLN A 195 3.68 4.40 -10.91
CA GLN A 195 3.38 5.03 -9.64
C GLN A 195 2.56 4.08 -8.77
N GLN A 196 2.97 3.91 -7.51
CA GLN A 196 2.30 3.05 -6.55
C GLN A 196 2.04 3.77 -5.24
N TRP A 197 0.80 3.76 -4.79
CA TRP A 197 0.41 4.18 -3.44
C TRP A 197 0.01 2.99 -2.59
N THR A 198 0.57 2.93 -1.39
CA THR A 198 0.30 1.85 -0.43
C THR A 198 -0.48 2.39 0.76
N PHE A 199 -1.55 1.70 1.13
CA PHE A 199 -2.44 2.04 2.24
C PHE A 199 -2.55 0.89 3.23
N LYS A 200 -2.72 1.19 4.51
CA LYS A 200 -3.04 0.22 5.55
C LYS A 200 -4.44 0.43 6.09
N LEU A 201 -5.18 -0.65 6.33
CA LEU A 201 -6.41 -0.59 7.09
C LEU A 201 -6.09 -0.37 8.58
N GLU A 202 -6.38 0.81 9.09
CA GLU A 202 -6.23 1.15 10.50
C GLU A 202 -7.58 1.56 11.10
N GLY A 203 -8.03 0.76 12.07
CA GLY A 203 -9.41 0.82 12.54
C GLY A 203 -10.36 0.49 11.40
N ASN A 204 -11.16 1.47 10.97
CA ASN A 204 -12.16 1.31 9.92
C ASN A 204 -11.82 2.11 8.64
N ARG A 205 -10.56 2.57 8.49
CA ARG A 205 -10.17 3.45 7.37
C ARG A 205 -8.85 3.03 6.74
N LEU A 206 -8.72 3.27 5.43
CA LEU A 206 -7.44 3.16 4.75
C LEU A 206 -6.58 4.39 5.05
N ARG A 207 -5.32 4.16 5.41
CA ARG A 207 -4.32 5.20 5.73
C ARG A 207 -3.13 5.06 4.82
N PHE A 208 -2.77 6.15 4.16
CA PHE A 208 -1.62 6.22 3.29
C PHE A 208 -0.34 5.93 4.08
N ILE A 209 0.48 5.03 3.56
CA ILE A 209 1.77 4.65 4.14
C ILE A 209 2.88 5.34 3.37
N LYS A 210 2.89 5.12 2.05
CA LYS A 210 3.98 5.57 1.17
C LYS A 210 3.59 5.54 -0.30
N GLU A 211 4.31 6.37 -1.05
CA GLU A 211 4.43 6.33 -2.49
C GLU A 211 5.73 5.62 -2.90
N VAL A 212 5.68 4.92 -4.02
CA VAL A 212 6.85 4.42 -4.74
C VAL A 212 6.66 4.75 -6.21
N THR A 213 7.65 5.37 -6.82
CA THR A 213 7.67 5.68 -8.25
C THR A 213 8.89 5.01 -8.88
N ALA A 214 8.70 4.43 -10.07
CA ALA A 214 9.74 3.84 -10.90
C ALA A 214 9.58 4.36 -12.33
N GLY A 215 10.69 4.54 -13.04
CA GLY A 215 10.77 5.06 -14.41
C GLY A 215 12.19 5.42 -14.76
#